data_AF-A0A964T6A1-F1
#
_entry.id   AF-A0A964T6A1-F1
#
_cell.length_a   1.000
_cell.length_b   1.000
_cell.length_c   1.000
_cell.angle_alpha   90.00
_cell.angle_beta   90.00
_cell.angle_gamma   90.00
#
_symmetry.space_group_name_H-M   'P 1'
#
loop_
_entity.id
_entity.type
_entity.pdbx_description
1 polymer ?
#
loop_
_entity_poly.entity_id
_entity_poly.type
_entity_poly.pdbx_seq_one_letter_code
_entity_poly.pdbx_strand_id
1 'polypeptide(L)'
;MGFRYDEIGDRLKAFRLGSALSADEIARRIGISRTALYRLEKGELVKLETLEKLSDLLEVSVPTLLGVGIEWIPSAVSYFERTRQVEEKAEQIVVLAGPISFLLASDRFEQSLEMVLNESIPEDASDRARALADIGQIMELLRERKRVYRQRNPGIVNLISAMDIERFLRNGFIGRTFLPEKVLAERRALARAEVEHFASVIEDEPMGVQIGLVTGTLPHTGFQIFRQPDRKILTISPFRLGEQPNIRLGVAMLTSAPEALALHERSVKEMWRTALKGRAASEYLRELLASNGRSAR
;
A
#
# COMPACT_ATOMS: atom_id res chain seq x y z
N MET A 1 -14.29 23.58 11.65
CA MET A 1 -13.55 22.73 10.68
C MET A 1 -14.40 22.70 9.42
N GLY A 2 -14.00 23.39 8.35
CA GLY A 2 -14.80 23.44 7.12
C GLY A 2 -14.77 22.09 6.41
N PHE A 3 -15.88 21.68 5.78
CA PHE A 3 -15.91 20.48 4.96
C PHE A 3 -14.94 20.63 3.79
N ARG A 4 -14.01 19.69 3.66
CA ARG A 4 -13.11 19.61 2.50
C ARG A 4 -13.79 18.83 1.38
N TYR A 5 -14.53 19.56 0.55
CA TYR A 5 -15.34 18.97 -0.52
C TYR A 5 -14.50 18.16 -1.52
N ASP A 6 -13.25 18.58 -1.79
CA ASP A 6 -12.29 17.83 -2.59
C ASP A 6 -12.07 16.41 -2.04
N GLU A 7 -11.99 16.26 -0.73
CA GLU A 7 -11.77 14.95 -0.12
C GLU A 7 -12.99 14.05 -0.10
N ILE A 8 -14.20 14.64 -0.08
CA ILE A 8 -15.43 13.87 -0.30
C ILE A 8 -15.39 13.27 -1.71
N GLY A 9 -15.00 14.08 -2.70
CA GLY A 9 -14.80 13.64 -4.08
C GLY A 9 -13.75 12.52 -4.21
N ASP A 10 -12.60 12.69 -3.56
CA ASP A 10 -11.53 11.69 -3.50
C ASP A 10 -12.04 10.35 -2.96
N ARG A 11 -12.79 10.36 -1.85
CA ARG A 11 -13.38 9.15 -1.26
C ARG A 11 -14.40 8.52 -2.19
N LEU A 12 -15.32 9.31 -2.75
CA LEU A 12 -16.31 8.84 -3.71
C LEU A 12 -15.64 8.12 -4.89
N LYS A 13 -14.60 8.72 -5.47
CA LYS A 13 -13.82 8.11 -6.56
C LYS A 13 -13.22 6.77 -6.12
N ALA A 14 -12.58 6.72 -4.95
CA ALA A 14 -11.96 5.50 -4.45
C ALA A 14 -12.96 4.37 -4.20
N PHE A 15 -14.10 4.67 -3.58
CA PHE A 15 -15.16 3.68 -3.35
C PHE A 15 -15.82 3.24 -4.65
N ARG A 16 -16.03 4.15 -5.60
CA ARG A 16 -16.50 3.77 -6.94
C ARG A 16 -15.55 2.75 -7.58
N LEU A 17 -14.24 3.04 -7.62
CA LEU A 17 -13.28 2.15 -8.27
C LEU A 17 -13.30 0.74 -7.67
N GLY A 18 -13.54 0.62 -6.35
CA GLY A 18 -13.67 -0.69 -5.68
C GLY A 18 -15.04 -1.37 -5.78
N SER A 19 -16.09 -0.64 -6.19
CA SER A 19 -17.48 -1.13 -6.18
C SER A 19 -17.83 -2.16 -7.26
N ALA A 20 -16.90 -2.44 -8.19
CA ALA A 20 -17.11 -3.21 -9.42
C ALA A 20 -18.17 -2.64 -10.39
N LEU A 21 -18.75 -1.48 -10.09
CA LEU A 21 -19.69 -0.78 -10.96
C LEU A 21 -18.95 0.21 -11.86
N SER A 22 -19.37 0.27 -13.11
CA SER A 22 -18.93 1.33 -14.03
C SER A 22 -19.51 2.70 -13.61
N ALA A 23 -18.84 3.78 -14.04
CA ALA A 23 -19.35 5.14 -13.83
C ALA A 23 -20.75 5.34 -14.44
N ASP A 24 -21.03 4.69 -15.58
CA ASP A 24 -22.33 4.79 -16.26
C ASP A 24 -23.43 4.04 -15.49
N GLU A 25 -23.11 2.90 -14.86
CA GLU A 25 -24.05 2.18 -13.99
C GLU A 25 -24.39 2.97 -12.73
N ILE A 26 -23.38 3.53 -12.05
CA ILE A 26 -23.60 4.35 -10.87
C ILE A 26 -24.43 5.58 -11.21
N ALA A 27 -24.06 6.32 -12.25
CA ALA A 27 -24.78 7.52 -12.68
C ALA A 27 -26.27 7.20 -12.97
N ARG A 28 -26.53 6.11 -13.70
CA ARG A 28 -27.88 5.64 -14.00
C ARG A 28 -28.68 5.26 -12.75
N ARG A 29 -28.09 4.50 -11.82
CA ARG A 29 -28.79 4.07 -10.59
C ARG A 29 -29.14 5.24 -9.67
N ILE A 30 -28.34 6.30 -9.67
CA ILE A 30 -28.54 7.48 -8.82
C ILE A 30 -29.40 8.56 -9.52
N GLY A 31 -29.64 8.40 -10.83
CA GLY A 31 -30.43 9.35 -11.62
C GLY A 31 -29.68 10.63 -11.98
N ILE A 32 -28.36 10.54 -12.18
CA ILE A 32 -27.50 11.67 -12.59
C ILE A 32 -26.78 11.35 -13.90
N SER A 33 -26.19 12.37 -14.54
CA SER A 33 -25.34 12.14 -15.71
C SER A 33 -23.94 11.67 -15.29
N ARG A 34 -23.24 10.97 -16.20
CA ARG A 34 -21.82 10.59 -16.01
C ARG A 34 -20.95 11.82 -15.71
N THR A 35 -21.20 12.93 -16.39
CA THR A 35 -20.52 14.21 -16.16
C THR A 35 -20.79 14.73 -14.75
N ALA A 36 -22.03 14.65 -14.25
CA ALA A 36 -22.34 15.03 -12.88
C ALA A 36 -21.60 14.16 -11.86
N LEU A 37 -21.51 12.85 -12.09
CA LEU A 37 -20.72 11.96 -11.23
C LEU A 37 -19.24 12.39 -11.16
N TYR A 38 -18.61 12.68 -12.30
CA TYR A 38 -17.21 13.14 -12.28
C TYR A 38 -17.01 14.51 -11.63
N ARG A 39 -18.01 15.39 -11.67
CA ARG A 39 -17.96 16.67 -10.93
C ARG A 39 -18.00 16.43 -9.42
N LEU A 40 -18.84 15.50 -8.95
CA LEU A 40 -18.86 15.09 -7.55
C LEU A 40 -17.51 14.51 -7.11
N GLU A 41 -16.88 13.68 -7.95
CA GLU A 41 -15.53 13.13 -7.68
C GLU A 41 -14.43 14.19 -7.64
N LYS A 42 -14.63 15.36 -8.26
CA LYS A 42 -13.74 16.51 -8.15
C LYS A 42 -14.03 17.39 -6.93
N GLY A 43 -15.02 17.03 -6.12
CA GLY A 43 -15.47 17.81 -4.97
C GLY A 43 -16.37 18.99 -5.33
N GLU A 44 -16.95 19.01 -6.54
CA GLU A 44 -17.91 20.05 -6.91
C GLU A 44 -19.31 19.71 -6.36
N LEU A 45 -19.91 20.67 -5.62
CA LEU A 45 -21.35 20.77 -5.31
C LEU A 45 -22.05 19.42 -5.00
N VAL A 46 -21.80 18.90 -3.80
CA VAL A 46 -22.44 17.68 -3.29
C VAL A 46 -23.73 18.04 -2.55
N LYS A 47 -24.89 17.79 -3.15
CA LYS A 47 -26.17 17.81 -2.41
C LYS A 47 -26.18 16.62 -1.45
N LEU A 48 -26.63 16.83 -0.21
CA LEU A 48 -26.69 15.77 0.80
C LEU A 48 -27.51 14.56 0.32
N GLU A 49 -28.65 14.79 -0.33
CA GLU A 49 -29.48 13.73 -0.92
C GLU A 49 -28.71 12.88 -1.96
N THR A 50 -27.82 13.50 -2.75
CA THR A 50 -26.99 12.78 -3.71
C THR A 50 -25.91 11.97 -3.00
N LEU A 51 -25.35 12.51 -1.91
CA LEU A 51 -24.36 11.81 -1.08
C LEU A 51 -24.97 10.59 -0.39
N GLU A 52 -26.20 10.68 0.11
CA GLU A 52 -26.96 9.58 0.70
C GLU A 52 -27.21 8.46 -0.34
N LYS A 53 -27.67 8.81 -1.54
CA LYS A 53 -27.86 7.82 -2.62
C LYS A 53 -26.55 7.15 -3.02
N LEU A 54 -25.44 7.90 -3.05
CA LEU A 54 -24.10 7.35 -3.32
C LEU A 54 -23.64 6.44 -2.18
N SER A 55 -23.86 6.83 -0.93
CA SER A 55 -23.45 6.04 0.22
C SER A 55 -24.19 4.71 0.28
N ASP A 56 -25.50 4.73 0.01
CA ASP A 56 -26.33 3.52 -0.05
C ASP A 56 -25.89 2.59 -1.18
N LEU A 57 -25.65 3.16 -2.39
CA LEU A 57 -25.24 2.36 -3.54
C LEU A 57 -23.83 1.75 -3.38
N LEU A 58 -22.92 2.47 -2.72
CA LEU A 58 -21.54 2.03 -2.49
C LEU A 58 -21.39 1.23 -1.20
N GLU A 59 -22.48 0.99 -0.46
CA GLU A 59 -22.51 0.28 0.82
C GLU A 59 -21.54 0.87 1.86
N VAL A 60 -21.47 2.20 1.92
CA VAL A 60 -20.64 2.94 2.87
C VAL A 60 -21.49 3.94 3.65
N SER A 61 -21.01 4.36 4.82
CA SER A 61 -21.72 5.38 5.60
C SER A 61 -21.45 6.79 5.08
N VAL A 62 -22.42 7.70 5.20
CA VAL A 62 -22.20 9.14 4.94
C VAL A 62 -21.03 9.70 5.78
N PRO A 63 -20.89 9.40 7.10
CA PRO A 63 -19.71 9.78 7.88
C PRO A 63 -18.37 9.34 7.26
N THR A 64 -18.31 8.12 6.71
CA THR A 64 -17.12 7.62 5.99
C THR A 64 -16.79 8.53 4.80
N LEU A 65 -17.78 8.89 3.99
CA LEU A 65 -17.59 9.78 2.83
C LEU A 65 -17.23 11.22 3.25
N LEU A 66 -17.75 11.68 4.38
CA LEU A 66 -17.40 12.97 4.97
C LEU A 66 -16.03 12.98 5.65
N GLY A 67 -15.36 11.83 5.80
CA GLY A 67 -14.07 11.71 6.47
C GLY A 67 -14.15 11.86 7.98
N VAL A 68 -15.30 11.54 8.58
CA VAL A 68 -15.51 11.62 10.03
C VAL A 68 -15.16 10.26 10.67
N GLY A 69 -14.19 10.28 11.59
CA GLY A 69 -13.80 9.09 12.36
C GLY A 69 -12.83 8.17 11.61
N ILE A 70 -13.25 6.91 11.41
CA ILE A 70 -12.48 5.89 10.70
C ILE A 70 -13.13 5.66 9.34
N GLU A 71 -12.33 5.82 8.29
CA GLU A 71 -12.70 5.41 6.94
C GLU A 71 -12.46 3.89 6.80
N TRP A 72 -13.55 3.12 6.72
CA TRP A 72 -13.49 1.68 6.46
C TRP A 72 -13.44 1.42 4.95
N ILE A 73 -12.40 0.73 4.49
CA ILE A 73 -12.15 0.51 3.07
C ILE A 73 -12.24 -1.00 2.76
N PRO A 74 -13.23 -1.43 1.96
CA PRO A 74 -13.55 -2.85 1.78
C PRO A 74 -12.72 -3.55 0.69
N SER A 75 -11.94 -2.81 -0.12
CA SER A 75 -11.22 -3.38 -1.26
C SER A 75 -9.80 -2.85 -1.40
N ALA A 76 -8.92 -3.67 -1.99
CA ALA A 76 -7.55 -3.27 -2.28
C ALA A 76 -7.49 -2.13 -3.29
N VAL A 77 -8.35 -2.13 -4.32
CA VAL A 77 -8.46 -1.05 -5.32
C VAL A 77 -8.77 0.28 -4.62
N SER A 78 -9.81 0.32 -3.79
CA SER A 78 -10.16 1.53 -3.03
C SER A 78 -9.04 1.95 -2.08
N TYR A 79 -8.36 1.00 -1.44
CA TYR A 79 -7.26 1.29 -0.52
C TYR A 79 -6.07 1.92 -1.23
N PHE A 80 -5.64 1.36 -2.37
CA PHE A 80 -4.51 1.90 -3.11
C PHE A 80 -4.84 3.24 -3.78
N GLU A 81 -6.08 3.48 -4.22
CA GLU A 81 -6.50 4.82 -4.68
C GLU A 81 -6.51 5.84 -3.53
N ARG A 82 -7.08 5.50 -2.37
CA ARG A 82 -7.05 6.39 -1.19
C ARG A 82 -5.61 6.69 -0.76
N THR A 83 -4.76 5.66 -0.75
CA THR A 83 -3.35 5.81 -0.42
C THR A 83 -2.66 6.75 -1.42
N ARG A 84 -2.89 6.58 -2.73
CA ARG A 84 -2.38 7.47 -3.78
C ARG A 84 -2.80 8.94 -3.56
N GLN A 85 -4.09 9.18 -3.30
CA GLN A 85 -4.63 10.53 -3.06
C GLN A 85 -4.03 11.18 -1.79
N VAL A 86 -3.78 10.40 -0.74
CA VAL A 86 -3.15 10.89 0.49
C VAL A 86 -1.65 11.17 0.28
N GLU A 87 -0.95 10.28 -0.43
CA GLU A 87 0.46 10.42 -0.82
C GLU A 87 0.72 11.68 -1.64
N GLU A 88 -0.19 12.02 -2.57
CA GLU A 88 -0.08 13.21 -3.41
C GLU A 88 0.09 14.51 -2.64
N LYS A 89 -0.41 14.58 -1.39
CA LYS A 89 -0.32 15.77 -0.53
C LYS A 89 0.68 15.58 0.61
N ALA A 90 1.35 14.44 0.72
CA ALA A 90 2.30 14.16 1.80
C ALA A 90 3.62 14.90 1.59
N GLU A 91 4.21 15.38 2.69
CA GLU A 91 5.59 15.88 2.76
C GLU A 91 6.52 14.83 3.37
N GLN A 92 5.98 13.97 4.22
CA GLN A 92 6.69 12.82 4.76
C GLN A 92 5.78 11.60 4.89
N ILE A 93 6.34 10.42 4.64
CA ILE A 93 5.68 9.13 4.73
C ILE A 93 6.48 8.26 5.71
N VAL A 94 5.82 7.70 6.72
CA VAL A 94 6.39 6.63 7.54
C VAL A 94 5.73 5.33 7.12
N VAL A 95 6.53 4.31 6.80
CA VAL A 95 6.05 3.02 6.31
C VAL A 95 6.57 1.91 7.23
N LEU A 96 5.64 1.18 7.83
CA LEU A 96 5.88 -0.13 8.44
C LEU A 96 5.02 -1.15 7.67
N ALA A 97 5.55 -1.73 6.60
CA ALA A 97 4.80 -2.67 5.79
C ALA A 97 5.72 -3.63 5.04
N GLY A 98 5.52 -4.94 5.27
CA GLY A 98 6.19 -6.02 4.56
C GLY A 98 7.73 -5.97 4.63
N PRO A 99 8.42 -6.93 3.98
CA PRO A 99 9.87 -6.86 3.84
C PRO A 99 10.30 -5.72 2.89
N ILE A 100 9.44 -5.32 1.94
CA ILE A 100 9.77 -4.41 0.86
C ILE A 100 8.79 -3.23 0.81
N SER A 101 9.33 -2.02 0.87
CA SER A 101 8.58 -0.78 0.64
C SER A 101 8.40 -0.54 -0.85
N PHE A 102 7.16 -0.59 -1.35
CA PHE A 102 6.89 -0.46 -2.79
C PHE A 102 7.45 0.83 -3.42
N LEU A 103 7.36 1.98 -2.72
CA LEU A 103 7.85 3.27 -3.24
C LEU A 103 9.39 3.30 -3.42
N LEU A 104 10.11 2.48 -2.65
CA LEU A 104 11.57 2.33 -2.72
C LEU A 104 12.01 1.10 -3.50
N ALA A 105 11.05 0.27 -3.94
CA ALA A 105 11.35 -0.99 -4.61
C ALA A 105 11.99 -0.78 -5.98
N SER A 106 12.81 -1.74 -6.41
CA SER A 106 13.45 -1.68 -7.73
C SER A 106 12.42 -1.74 -8.86
N ASP A 107 12.83 -1.34 -10.08
CA ASP A 107 11.99 -1.51 -11.27
C ASP A 107 11.76 -2.99 -11.58
N ARG A 108 12.72 -3.86 -11.24
CA ARG A 108 12.60 -5.31 -11.45
C ARG A 108 11.55 -5.92 -10.54
N PHE A 109 11.44 -5.46 -9.29
CA PHE A 109 10.38 -5.87 -8.38
C PHE A 109 9.01 -5.47 -8.92
N GLU A 110 8.87 -4.22 -9.35
CA GLU A 110 7.63 -3.70 -9.93
C GLU A 110 7.18 -4.48 -11.17
N GLN A 111 8.11 -4.78 -12.09
CA GLN A 111 7.82 -5.58 -13.29
C GLN A 111 7.38 -7.02 -12.97
N SER A 112 7.90 -7.58 -11.86
CA SER A 112 7.59 -8.96 -11.44
C SER A 112 6.30 -9.05 -10.62
N LEU A 113 5.89 -7.95 -9.99
CA LEU A 113 4.78 -7.89 -9.04
C LEU A 113 3.46 -8.36 -9.66
N GLU A 114 3.13 -7.89 -10.86
CA GLU A 114 1.87 -8.23 -11.52
C GLU A 114 1.71 -9.75 -11.67
N MET A 115 2.76 -10.42 -12.10
CA MET A 115 2.72 -11.87 -12.30
C MET A 115 2.71 -12.63 -10.96
N VAL A 116 3.35 -12.11 -9.90
CA VAL A 116 3.20 -12.66 -8.53
C VAL A 116 1.78 -12.49 -7.98
N LEU A 117 1.14 -11.34 -8.23
CA LEU A 117 -0.25 -11.11 -7.83
C LEU A 117 -1.21 -12.04 -8.58
N ASN A 118 -1.03 -12.22 -9.89
CA ASN A 118 -1.79 -13.18 -10.69
C ASN A 118 -1.65 -14.62 -10.16
N GLU A 119 -0.42 -15.02 -9.82
CA GLU A 119 -0.11 -16.34 -9.26
C GLU A 119 -0.79 -16.59 -7.90
N SER A 120 -1.07 -15.54 -7.13
CA SER A 120 -1.72 -15.64 -5.81
C SER A 120 -3.23 -15.95 -5.85
N ILE A 121 -3.85 -15.85 -7.02
CA ILE A 121 -5.29 -16.07 -7.18
C ILE A 121 -5.55 -17.57 -7.42
N PRO A 122 -6.26 -18.27 -6.52
CA PRO A 122 -6.64 -19.67 -6.75
C PRO A 122 -7.42 -19.85 -8.05
N GLU A 123 -7.14 -20.95 -8.76
CA GLU A 123 -7.75 -21.26 -10.06
C GLU A 123 -9.26 -21.52 -9.95
N ASP A 124 -9.71 -22.03 -8.80
CA ASP A 124 -11.08 -22.39 -8.45
C ASP A 124 -11.88 -21.27 -7.76
N ALA A 125 -11.28 -20.08 -7.59
CA ALA A 125 -11.96 -18.96 -6.93
C ALA A 125 -13.17 -18.47 -7.76
N SER A 126 -14.35 -18.37 -7.12
CA SER A 126 -15.61 -17.97 -7.77
C SER A 126 -15.58 -16.54 -8.36
N ASP A 127 -14.79 -15.66 -7.76
CA ASP A 127 -14.56 -14.25 -8.11
C ASP A 127 -13.26 -14.05 -8.91
N ARG A 128 -12.63 -15.12 -9.43
CA ARG A 128 -11.33 -15.06 -10.10
C ARG A 128 -11.26 -14.00 -11.21
N ALA A 129 -12.26 -13.93 -12.10
CA ALA A 129 -12.27 -12.97 -13.19
C ALA A 129 -12.23 -11.52 -12.68
N ARG A 130 -12.96 -11.23 -11.60
CA ARG A 130 -12.94 -9.92 -10.93
C ARG A 130 -11.57 -9.66 -10.29
N ALA A 131 -11.03 -10.62 -9.55
CA ALA A 131 -9.74 -10.47 -8.89
C ALA A 131 -8.60 -10.20 -9.89
N LEU A 132 -8.64 -10.80 -11.08
CA LEU A 132 -7.70 -10.52 -12.17
C LEU A 132 -7.86 -9.11 -12.75
N ALA A 133 -9.10 -8.63 -12.92
CA ALA A 133 -9.36 -7.25 -13.34
C ALA A 133 -8.88 -6.23 -12.30
N ASP A 134 -9.11 -6.53 -11.01
CA ASP A 134 -8.65 -5.70 -9.89
C ASP A 134 -7.11 -5.63 -9.86
N ILE A 135 -6.39 -6.72 -10.18
CA ILE A 135 -4.92 -6.69 -10.31
C ILE A 135 -4.48 -5.65 -11.34
N GLY A 136 -5.10 -5.65 -12.54
CA GLY A 136 -4.76 -4.68 -13.59
C GLY A 136 -4.91 -3.24 -13.09
N GLN A 137 -6.05 -2.94 -12.45
CA GLN A 137 -6.31 -1.61 -11.87
C GLN A 137 -5.33 -1.26 -10.76
N ILE A 138 -5.01 -2.21 -9.87
CA ILE A 138 -4.03 -2.01 -8.80
C ILE A 138 -2.67 -1.70 -9.39
N MET A 139 -2.22 -2.43 -10.42
CA MET A 139 -0.93 -2.17 -11.05
C MET A 139 -0.85 -0.78 -11.69
N GLU A 140 -1.93 -0.29 -12.31
CA GLU A 140 -2.02 1.09 -12.80
C GLU A 140 -1.88 2.11 -11.67
N LEU A 141 -2.60 1.92 -10.56
CA LEU A 141 -2.51 2.78 -9.38
C LEU A 141 -1.11 2.78 -8.77
N LEU A 142 -0.48 1.61 -8.67
CA LEU A 142 0.87 1.46 -8.12
C LEU A 142 1.92 2.16 -8.98
N ARG A 143 1.86 2.01 -10.30
CA ARG A 143 2.74 2.73 -11.24
C ARG A 143 2.61 4.24 -11.05
N GLU A 144 1.39 4.74 -10.95
CA GLU A 144 1.13 6.17 -10.72
C GLU A 144 1.66 6.65 -9.36
N ARG A 145 1.46 5.88 -8.29
CA ARG A 145 2.03 6.17 -6.96
C ARG A 145 3.55 6.33 -7.02
N LYS A 146 4.25 5.39 -7.66
CA LYS A 146 5.71 5.42 -7.79
C LYS A 146 6.18 6.60 -8.65
N ARG A 147 5.46 6.92 -9.73
CA ARG A 147 5.72 8.08 -10.59
C ARG A 147 5.61 9.40 -9.81
N VAL A 148 4.52 9.58 -9.07
CA VAL A 148 4.28 10.78 -8.24
C VAL A 148 5.33 10.89 -7.14
N TYR A 149 5.66 9.79 -6.46
CA TYR A 149 6.72 9.76 -5.45
C TYR A 149 8.06 10.20 -6.03
N ARG A 150 8.49 9.67 -7.17
CA ARG A 150 9.74 10.07 -7.85
C ARG A 150 9.74 11.55 -8.24
N GLN A 151 8.60 12.09 -8.65
CA GLN A 151 8.47 13.48 -9.06
C GLN A 151 8.50 14.46 -7.87
N ARG A 152 7.77 14.15 -6.78
CA ARG A 152 7.65 15.03 -5.61
C ARG A 152 8.75 14.82 -4.57
N ASN A 153 9.33 13.62 -4.54
CA ASN A 153 10.34 13.15 -3.60
C ASN A 153 10.04 13.52 -2.13
N PRO A 154 8.85 13.18 -1.59
CA PRO A 154 8.56 13.42 -0.18
C PRO A 154 9.50 12.57 0.69
N GLY A 155 9.80 13.04 1.89
CA GLY A 155 10.64 12.28 2.81
C GLY A 155 10.00 10.94 3.16
N ILE A 156 10.77 9.87 3.23
CA ILE A 156 10.28 8.54 3.60
C ILE A 156 11.12 7.94 4.72
N VAL A 157 10.43 7.48 5.76
CA VAL A 157 11.01 6.69 6.84
C VAL A 157 10.44 5.29 6.74
N ASN A 158 11.28 4.31 6.45
CA ASN A 158 10.86 2.93 6.28
C ASN A 158 11.46 2.04 7.38
N LEU A 159 10.61 1.27 8.04
CA LEU A 159 11.00 0.27 9.02
C LEU A 159 10.79 -1.12 8.42
N ILE A 160 11.86 -1.91 8.36
CA ILE A 160 11.88 -3.26 7.76
C ILE A 160 12.18 -4.28 8.85
N SER A 161 11.50 -5.43 8.82
CA SER A 161 11.81 -6.58 9.66
C SER A 161 12.94 -7.41 9.06
N ALA A 162 14.01 -7.63 9.82
CA ALA A 162 15.06 -8.57 9.44
C ALA A 162 14.49 -9.99 9.24
N MET A 163 13.55 -10.40 10.10
CA MET A 163 12.89 -11.71 10.00
C MET A 163 12.04 -11.83 8.73
N ASP A 164 11.36 -10.76 8.30
CA ASP A 164 10.60 -10.80 7.04
C ASP A 164 11.52 -10.82 5.83
N ILE A 165 12.68 -10.14 5.89
CA ILE A 165 13.71 -10.21 4.84
C ILE A 165 14.28 -11.62 4.72
N GLU A 166 14.63 -12.26 5.83
CA GLU A 166 15.10 -13.65 5.84
C GLU A 166 14.06 -14.59 5.22
N ARG A 167 12.80 -14.43 5.59
CA ARG A 167 11.70 -15.24 5.06
C ARG A 167 11.52 -14.99 3.55
N PHE A 168 11.59 -13.74 3.11
CA PHE A 168 11.52 -13.35 1.70
C PHE A 168 12.69 -13.92 0.89
N LEU A 169 13.92 -13.91 1.41
CA LEU A 169 15.09 -14.52 0.76
C LEU A 169 14.93 -16.04 0.63
N ARG A 170 14.45 -16.71 1.68
CA ARG A 170 14.27 -18.17 1.70
C ARG A 170 13.17 -18.63 0.74
N ASN A 171 12.03 -17.97 0.77
CA ASN A 171 10.84 -18.38 0.03
C ASN A 171 10.85 -17.84 -1.41
N GLY A 172 11.52 -16.72 -1.64
CA GLY A 172 11.51 -16.00 -2.92
C GLY A 172 10.27 -15.13 -3.09
N PHE A 173 10.24 -14.36 -4.19
CA PHE A 173 9.09 -13.54 -4.54
C PHE A 173 8.01 -14.39 -5.22
N ILE A 174 7.19 -15.04 -4.40
CA ILE A 174 6.14 -15.99 -4.79
C ILE A 174 4.74 -15.48 -4.43
N GLY A 175 3.77 -15.82 -5.27
CA GLY A 175 2.34 -15.59 -5.07
C GLY A 175 1.63 -16.79 -4.42
N ARG A 176 2.12 -18.01 -4.69
CA ARG A 176 1.62 -19.25 -4.08
C ARG A 176 2.74 -20.22 -3.71
N THR A 177 2.44 -21.17 -2.83
CA THR A 177 3.37 -22.24 -2.44
C THR A 177 3.43 -23.36 -3.47
N PHE A 178 4.40 -24.27 -3.34
CA PHE A 178 4.55 -25.49 -4.16
C PHE A 178 4.79 -25.23 -5.66
N LEU A 179 5.52 -24.18 -5.99
CA LEU A 179 5.97 -23.95 -7.36
C LEU A 179 7.10 -24.93 -7.76
N PRO A 180 7.29 -25.20 -9.06
CA PRO A 180 8.41 -26.01 -9.53
C PRO A 180 9.76 -25.44 -9.07
N GLU A 181 10.73 -26.30 -8.73
CA GLU A 181 12.02 -25.86 -8.15
C GLU A 181 12.76 -24.86 -9.05
N LYS A 182 12.66 -25.03 -10.38
CA LYS A 182 13.22 -24.07 -11.35
C LYS A 182 12.63 -22.66 -11.16
N VAL A 183 11.32 -22.57 -11.01
CA VAL A 183 10.62 -21.30 -10.78
C VAL A 183 10.99 -20.74 -9.41
N LEU A 184 11.07 -21.58 -8.37
CA LEU A 184 11.51 -21.15 -7.03
C LEU A 184 12.93 -20.58 -7.05
N ALA A 185 13.86 -21.19 -7.77
CA ALA A 185 15.21 -20.66 -7.94
C ALA A 185 15.19 -19.26 -8.58
N GLU A 186 14.40 -19.06 -9.63
CA GLU A 186 14.19 -17.75 -10.25
C GLU A 186 13.56 -16.74 -9.27
N ARG A 187 12.58 -17.15 -8.45
CA ARG A 187 11.93 -16.28 -7.45
C ARG A 187 12.85 -15.89 -6.31
N ARG A 188 13.69 -16.81 -5.84
CA ARG A 188 14.73 -16.52 -4.84
C ARG A 188 15.77 -15.57 -5.40
N ALA A 189 16.14 -15.70 -6.68
CA ALA A 189 17.03 -14.74 -7.34
C ALA A 189 16.41 -13.34 -7.44
N LEU A 190 15.10 -13.22 -7.71
CA LEU A 190 14.38 -11.94 -7.68
C LEU A 190 14.38 -11.32 -6.28
N ALA A 191 14.04 -12.10 -5.25
CA ALA A 191 14.06 -11.64 -3.86
C ALA A 191 15.46 -11.20 -3.43
N ARG A 192 16.49 -11.97 -3.80
CA ARG A 192 17.88 -11.63 -3.54
C ARG A 192 18.28 -10.30 -4.17
N ALA A 193 17.97 -10.11 -5.46
CA ALA A 193 18.27 -8.87 -6.17
C ALA A 193 17.58 -7.67 -5.53
N GLU A 194 16.36 -7.85 -5.01
CA GLU A 194 15.64 -6.77 -4.32
C GLU A 194 16.27 -6.43 -2.96
N VAL A 195 16.71 -7.43 -2.19
CA VAL A 195 17.42 -7.16 -0.93
C VAL A 195 18.79 -6.53 -1.18
N GLU A 196 19.47 -6.92 -2.26
CA GLU A 196 20.70 -6.25 -2.72
C GLU A 196 20.45 -4.79 -3.09
N HIS A 197 19.34 -4.48 -3.77
CA HIS A 197 18.90 -3.11 -4.06
C HIS A 197 18.67 -2.31 -2.77
N PHE A 198 17.95 -2.85 -1.79
CA PHE A 198 17.73 -2.17 -0.51
C PHE A 198 19.03 -1.94 0.27
N ALA A 199 19.97 -2.90 0.26
CA ALA A 199 21.28 -2.70 0.87
C ALA A 199 22.02 -1.52 0.22
N SER A 200 22.00 -1.41 -1.11
CA SER A 200 22.58 -0.27 -1.82
C SER A 200 21.87 1.04 -1.51
N VAL A 201 20.53 1.07 -1.43
CA VAL A 201 19.78 2.29 -1.05
C VAL A 201 20.16 2.76 0.37
N ILE A 202 20.40 1.83 1.30
CA ILE A 202 20.88 2.16 2.66
C ILE A 202 22.31 2.73 2.62
N GLU A 203 23.18 2.19 1.76
CA GLU A 203 24.57 2.63 1.60
C GLU A 203 24.68 4.01 0.94
N ASP A 204 23.84 4.27 -0.07
CA ASP A 204 23.83 5.52 -0.84
C ASP A 204 23.24 6.71 -0.06
N GLU A 205 22.47 6.44 1.01
CA GLU A 205 21.79 7.42 1.86
C GLU A 205 21.12 8.58 1.07
N PRO A 206 20.23 8.28 0.10
CA PRO A 206 19.65 9.32 -0.74
C PRO A 206 18.84 10.32 0.11
N MET A 207 18.94 11.60 -0.27
CA MET A 207 18.30 12.68 0.47
C MET A 207 16.79 12.44 0.64
N GLY A 208 16.34 12.50 1.89
CA GLY A 208 14.94 12.30 2.25
C GLY A 208 14.54 10.84 2.47
N VAL A 209 15.44 9.87 2.26
CA VAL A 209 15.17 8.44 2.50
C VAL A 209 15.88 7.98 3.76
N GLN A 210 15.14 7.36 4.68
CA GLN A 210 15.68 6.79 5.91
C GLN A 210 15.13 5.38 6.09
N ILE A 211 16.00 4.37 6.13
CA ILE A 211 15.61 2.97 6.30
C ILE A 211 16.20 2.45 7.61
N GLY A 212 15.34 1.87 8.45
CA GLY A 212 15.72 1.22 9.70
C GLY A 212 15.41 -0.27 9.63
N LEU A 213 16.42 -1.11 9.88
CA LEU A 213 16.27 -2.56 9.94
C LEU A 213 16.07 -3.00 11.39
N VAL A 214 14.88 -3.52 11.70
CA VAL A 214 14.51 -3.99 13.03
C VAL A 214 14.81 -5.48 13.14
N THR A 215 15.71 -5.84 14.05
CA THR A 215 16.10 -7.24 14.34
C THR A 215 15.23 -7.87 15.43
N GLY A 216 14.48 -7.06 16.17
CA GLY A 216 13.49 -7.52 17.15
C GLY A 216 12.11 -7.77 16.54
N THR A 217 11.12 -7.96 17.41
CA THR A 217 9.72 -8.16 17.00
C THR A 217 9.12 -6.89 16.41
N LEU A 218 8.52 -7.01 15.22
CA LEU A 218 7.65 -6.00 14.65
C LEU A 218 6.18 -6.44 14.75
N PRO A 219 5.23 -5.49 14.86
CA PRO A 219 3.81 -5.79 14.70
C PRO A 219 3.57 -6.49 13.37
N HIS A 220 2.76 -7.56 13.38
CA HIS A 220 2.33 -8.23 12.15
C HIS A 220 1.42 -7.35 11.28
N THR A 221 0.76 -6.37 11.90
CA THR A 221 -0.09 -5.39 11.23
C THR A 221 0.75 -4.26 10.68
N GLY A 222 0.79 -4.16 9.34
CA GLY A 222 1.42 -3.04 8.67
C GLY A 222 0.59 -1.77 8.75
N PHE A 223 1.25 -0.63 8.86
CA PHE A 223 0.62 0.69 8.83
C PHE A 223 1.52 1.73 8.16
N GLN A 224 0.89 2.82 7.73
CA GLN A 224 1.59 3.99 7.21
C GLN A 224 1.10 5.26 7.91
N ILE A 225 2.00 6.21 8.11
CA ILE A 225 1.67 7.55 8.61
C ILE A 225 2.07 8.55 7.55
N PHE A 226 1.09 9.28 7.03
CA PHE A 226 1.29 10.37 6.08
C PHE A 226 1.24 11.69 6.83
N ARG A 227 2.29 12.49 6.71
CA ARG A 227 2.35 13.85 7.23
C ARG A 227 2.11 14.82 6.08
N GLN A 228 1.03 15.57 6.15
CA GLN A 228 0.63 16.62 5.23
C GLN A 228 0.79 17.99 5.92
N PRO A 229 0.81 19.11 5.18
CA PRO A 229 1.01 20.43 5.79
C PRO A 229 0.02 20.77 6.90
N ASP A 230 -1.21 20.28 6.79
CA ASP A 230 -2.33 20.65 7.66
C ASP A 230 -2.81 19.52 8.59
N ARG A 231 -2.35 18.27 8.39
CA ARG A 231 -2.77 17.11 9.19
C ARG A 231 -1.84 15.91 9.07
N LYS A 232 -2.12 14.89 9.87
CA LYS A 232 -1.53 13.56 9.73
C LYS A 232 -2.63 12.53 9.47
N ILE A 233 -2.33 11.52 8.68
CA ILE A 233 -3.24 10.40 8.40
C ILE A 233 -2.53 9.10 8.70
N LEU A 234 -3.18 8.24 9.48
CA LEU A 234 -2.78 6.87 9.73
C LEU A 234 -3.56 5.94 8.79
N THR A 235 -2.89 4.99 8.19
CA THR A 235 -3.51 3.92 7.40
C THR A 235 -3.06 2.57 7.91
N ILE A 236 -3.98 1.63 8.02
CA ILE A 236 -3.73 0.25 8.43
C ILE A 236 -4.36 -0.65 7.38
N SER A 237 -3.62 -1.62 6.86
CA SER A 237 -4.10 -2.42 5.73
C SER A 237 -3.70 -3.89 5.83
N PRO A 238 -4.65 -4.81 5.58
CA PRO A 238 -4.32 -6.22 5.37
C PRO A 238 -3.79 -6.49 3.95
N PHE A 239 -3.86 -5.50 3.04
CA PHE A 239 -3.45 -5.67 1.66
C PHE A 239 -1.93 -5.56 1.51
N ARG A 240 -1.29 -6.57 0.92
CA ARG A 240 0.18 -6.71 0.82
C ARG A 240 0.62 -7.03 -0.61
N LEU A 241 1.75 -6.44 -1.01
CA LEU A 241 2.36 -6.55 -2.34
C LEU A 241 3.67 -7.35 -2.35
N GLY A 242 4.11 -7.88 -1.20
CA GLY A 242 5.39 -8.56 -1.05
C GLY A 242 5.25 -10.07 -1.01
N GLU A 243 6.05 -10.69 -0.14
CA GLU A 243 5.93 -12.11 0.20
C GLU A 243 4.52 -12.44 0.71
N GLN A 244 3.88 -13.47 0.14
CA GLN A 244 2.48 -13.83 0.41
C GLN A 244 1.54 -12.64 0.20
N PRO A 245 1.36 -12.22 -1.07
CA PRO A 245 0.53 -11.08 -1.38
C PRO A 245 -0.93 -11.34 -0.97
N ASN A 246 -1.60 -10.27 -0.57
CA ASN A 246 -3.03 -10.27 -0.32
C ASN A 246 -3.61 -8.99 -0.90
N ILE A 247 -4.45 -9.12 -1.92
CA ILE A 247 -5.18 -8.00 -2.50
C ILE A 247 -6.69 -8.28 -2.57
N ARG A 248 -7.13 -9.35 -1.89
CA ARG A 248 -8.48 -9.89 -2.03
C ARG A 248 -9.30 -9.81 -0.74
N LEU A 249 -8.68 -10.16 0.38
CA LEU A 249 -9.40 -10.38 1.64
C LEU A 249 -8.99 -9.37 2.70
N GLY A 250 -9.98 -8.74 3.32
CA GLY A 250 -9.80 -7.89 4.48
C GLY A 250 -10.33 -6.47 4.28
N VAL A 251 -10.25 -5.69 5.35
CA VAL A 251 -10.72 -4.31 5.40
C VAL A 251 -9.55 -3.42 5.83
N ALA A 252 -9.25 -2.41 5.04
CA ALA A 252 -8.27 -1.39 5.41
C ALA A 252 -8.97 -0.25 6.16
N MET A 253 -8.19 0.50 6.94
CA MET A 253 -8.68 1.63 7.73
C MET A 253 -7.82 2.85 7.49
N LEU A 254 -8.45 4.01 7.35
CA LEU A 254 -7.77 5.31 7.37
C LEU A 254 -8.37 6.18 8.47
N THR A 255 -7.53 6.94 9.20
CA THR A 255 -8.03 7.87 10.21
C THR A 255 -7.06 9.03 10.43
N SER A 256 -7.62 10.17 10.84
CA SER A 256 -6.87 11.33 11.36
C SER A 256 -7.04 11.50 12.88
N ALA A 257 -7.54 10.48 13.57
CA ALA A 257 -7.75 10.53 15.02
C ALA A 257 -6.43 10.78 15.78
N PRO A 258 -6.32 11.88 16.57
CA PRO A 258 -5.08 12.24 17.25
C PRO A 258 -4.53 11.15 18.17
N GLU A 259 -5.40 10.43 18.87
CA GLU A 259 -5.02 9.36 19.81
C GLU A 259 -4.37 8.18 19.07
N ALA A 260 -4.98 7.73 17.96
CA ALA A 260 -4.46 6.66 17.14
C ALA A 260 -3.10 7.03 16.55
N LEU A 261 -2.96 8.26 16.03
CA LEU A 261 -1.70 8.79 15.53
C LEU A 261 -0.63 8.84 16.62
N ALA A 262 -0.94 9.39 17.79
CA ALA A 262 0.02 9.51 18.89
C ALA A 262 0.53 8.14 19.38
N LEU A 263 -0.35 7.13 19.45
CA LEU A 263 0.01 5.76 19.79
C LEU A 263 0.97 5.15 18.75
N HIS A 264 0.63 5.23 17.46
CA HIS A 264 1.46 4.67 16.39
C HIS A 264 2.79 5.42 16.23
N GLU A 265 2.81 6.76 16.39
CA GLU A 265 4.04 7.54 16.37
C GLU A 265 4.98 7.18 17.53
N ARG A 266 4.45 6.84 18.72
CA ARG A 266 5.26 6.31 19.82
C ARG A 266 5.87 4.96 19.47
N SER A 267 5.08 4.02 18.95
CA SER A 267 5.59 2.74 18.49
C SER A 267 6.68 2.91 17.43
N VAL A 268 6.48 3.80 16.44
CA VAL A 268 7.50 4.12 15.41
C VAL A 268 8.79 4.59 16.05
N LYS A 269 8.73 5.52 17.02
CA LYS A 269 9.94 6.02 17.71
C LYS A 269 10.67 4.92 18.47
N GLU A 270 9.94 4.02 19.13
CA GLU A 270 10.52 2.89 19.85
C GLU A 270 11.23 1.91 18.91
N MET A 271 10.56 1.50 17.82
CA MET A 271 11.13 0.62 16.79
C MET A 271 12.32 1.29 16.10
N TRP A 272 12.21 2.58 15.77
CA TRP A 272 13.31 3.34 15.19
C TRP A 272 14.52 3.40 16.12
N ARG A 273 14.33 3.57 17.43
CA ARG A 273 15.43 3.62 18.40
C ARG A 273 16.27 2.34 18.39
N THR A 274 15.63 1.17 18.29
CA THR A 274 16.30 -0.13 18.34
C THR A 274 16.72 -0.67 16.96
N ALA A 275 16.27 -0.07 15.87
CA ALA A 275 16.64 -0.47 14.52
C ALA A 275 18.13 -0.24 14.22
N LEU A 276 18.75 -1.16 13.47
CA LEU A 276 20.01 -0.91 12.75
C LEU A 276 19.77 0.14 11.66
N LYS A 277 20.76 1.00 11.40
CA LYS A 277 20.66 2.12 10.43
C LYS A 277 22.00 2.31 9.72
N GLY A 278 21.96 2.96 8.55
CA GLY A 278 23.13 3.26 7.73
C GLY A 278 23.98 2.01 7.52
N ARG A 279 25.31 2.16 7.63
CA ARG A 279 26.28 1.08 7.42
C ARG A 279 25.99 -0.22 8.20
N ALA A 280 25.55 -0.13 9.45
CA ALA A 280 25.27 -1.33 10.26
C ALA A 280 24.06 -2.12 9.71
N ALA A 281 23.06 -1.42 9.15
CA ALA A 281 21.92 -2.08 8.52
C ALA A 281 22.31 -2.71 7.18
N SER A 282 23.12 -2.03 6.37
CA SER A 282 23.56 -2.58 5.09
C SER A 282 24.46 -3.79 5.28
N GLU A 283 25.43 -3.74 6.19
CA GLU A 283 26.29 -4.88 6.53
C GLU A 283 25.46 -6.09 6.97
N TYR A 284 24.44 -5.89 7.82
CA TYR A 284 23.53 -6.96 8.23
C TYR A 284 22.76 -7.57 7.05
N LEU A 285 22.23 -6.74 6.12
CA LEU A 285 21.57 -7.27 4.92
C LEU A 285 22.53 -8.06 4.02
N ARG A 286 23.78 -7.59 3.87
CA ARG A 286 24.82 -8.29 3.10
C ARG A 286 25.18 -9.65 3.74
N GLU A 287 25.22 -9.73 5.07
CA GLU A 287 25.40 -10.98 5.81
C GLU A 287 24.23 -11.96 5.59
N LEU A 288 22.98 -11.48 5.65
CA LEU A 288 21.80 -12.30 5.36
C LEU A 288 21.81 -12.85 3.92
N LEU A 289 22.25 -12.03 2.97
CA LEU A 289 22.43 -12.43 1.58
C LEU A 289 23.52 -13.51 1.45
N ALA A 290 24.63 -13.40 2.19
CA ALA A 290 25.71 -14.38 2.16
C ALA A 290 25.32 -15.71 2.81
N SER A 291 24.56 -15.69 3.91
CA SER A 291 24.12 -16.90 4.63
C SER A 291 23.08 -17.69 3.84
N ASN A 292 22.09 -17.03 3.24
CA ASN A 292 21.08 -17.67 2.40
C ASN A 292 21.65 -18.26 1.10
N GLY A 293 22.80 -17.75 0.62
CA GLY A 293 23.51 -18.33 -0.52
C GLY A 293 24.22 -19.66 -0.22
N ARG A 294 24.46 -19.99 1.05
CA ARG A 294 25.15 -21.24 1.47
C ARG A 294 24.19 -22.41 1.65
N SER A 295 22.92 -22.18 1.98
CA SER A 295 21.92 -23.24 2.13
C SER A 295 21.36 -23.79 0.80
N ALA A 296 21.77 -23.22 -0.34
CA ALA A 296 21.36 -23.62 -1.69
C ALA A 296 22.46 -24.35 -2.49
N ARG A 297 23.54 -24.78 -1.82
CA ARG A 297 24.60 -25.61 -2.40
C ARG A 297 24.57 -27.02 -1.83
#